data_AF-A7HHK7-F1
#
_entry.id   AF-A7HHK7-F1
#
_cell.length_a   1.000
_cell.length_b   1.000
_cell.length_c   1.000
_cell.angle_alpha   90.00
_cell.angle_beta   90.00
_cell.angle_gamma   90.00
#
_symmetry.space_group_name_H-M   'P 1'
#
loop_
_entity.id
_entity.type
_entity.pdbx_description
1 polymer ?
#
loop_
_entity_poly.entity_id
_entity_poly.type
_entity_poly.pdbx_seq_one_letter_code
_entity_poly.pdbx_strand_id
1 'polypeptide(L)'
;MSTPSKPSLDALLASFHAARKLPERIKIAMALVRTGARDDRILAALVRVFGELPVGGSALLATYGDVRAIPDLVRALESDDLLAKADCAICAAEQLSAIAHAIERLGGTLTDGQRARLDRIDREAARLWQPGPDAFPPETSARRPARREPRPGRNVPCPCGSGKKYKRCCALDADAAGQLH
;
A
#
# COMPACT_ATOMS: atom_id res chain seq x y z
N MET A 1 -15.67 29.08 16.69
CA MET A 1 -14.92 27.82 16.92
C MET A 1 -13.62 27.95 16.16
N SER A 2 -12.50 28.22 16.86
CA SER A 2 -11.20 28.38 16.21
C SER A 2 -10.73 27.03 15.66
N THR A 3 -10.36 26.99 14.38
CA THR A 3 -9.70 25.82 13.79
C THR A 3 -8.37 25.58 14.50
N PRO A 4 -8.00 24.33 14.81
CA PRO A 4 -6.68 24.06 15.37
C PRO A 4 -5.62 24.52 14.36
N SER A 5 -4.71 25.39 14.81
CA SER A 5 -3.59 25.85 14.00
C SER A 5 -2.72 24.65 13.61
N LYS A 6 -2.19 24.65 12.37
CA LYS A 6 -1.28 23.60 11.92
C LYS A 6 -0.03 23.59 12.82
N PRO A 7 0.45 22.41 13.25
CA PRO A 7 1.66 22.34 14.06
C PRO A 7 2.87 22.90 13.30
N SER A 8 3.78 23.58 14.01
CA SER A 8 5.03 24.07 13.44
C SER A 8 5.98 22.92 13.09
N LEU A 9 6.98 23.21 12.25
CA LEU A 9 8.02 22.22 11.90
C LEU A 9 8.74 21.69 13.15
N ASP A 10 9.14 22.57 14.06
CA ASP A 10 9.83 22.16 15.29
C ASP A 10 8.94 21.29 16.19
N ALA A 11 7.63 21.58 16.26
CA ALA A 11 6.69 20.76 17.01
C ALA A 11 6.56 19.37 16.39
N LEU A 12 6.48 19.26 15.06
CA LEU A 12 6.43 17.98 14.36
C LEU A 12 7.72 17.16 14.56
N LEU A 13 8.89 17.80 14.49
CA LEU A 13 10.17 17.15 14.74
C LEU A 13 10.28 16.67 16.19
N ALA A 14 9.88 17.49 17.15
CA ALA A 14 9.84 17.09 18.56
C ALA A 14 8.91 15.89 18.78
N SER A 15 7.71 15.89 18.18
CA SER A 15 6.80 14.74 18.21
C SER A 15 7.42 13.51 17.55
N PHE A 16 8.13 13.66 16.43
CA PHE A 16 8.79 12.55 15.74
C PHE A 16 9.82 11.87 16.64
N HIS A 17 10.64 12.66 17.34
CA HIS A 17 11.65 12.14 18.26
C HIS A 17 11.04 11.52 19.53
N ALA A 18 9.90 12.04 20.00
CA ALA A 18 9.18 11.50 21.15
C ALA A 18 8.40 10.20 20.82
N ALA A 19 7.99 10.02 19.56
CA ALA A 19 7.20 8.87 19.13
C ALA A 19 8.00 7.58 19.28
N ARG A 20 7.47 6.63 20.07
CA ARG A 20 8.14 5.35 20.36
C ARG A 20 7.74 4.24 19.41
N LYS A 21 6.56 4.33 18.79
CA LYS A 21 6.00 3.31 17.91
C LYS A 21 6.17 3.71 16.45
N LEU A 22 6.54 2.75 15.60
CA LEU A 22 6.74 2.97 14.17
C LEU A 22 5.49 3.54 13.46
N PRO A 23 4.25 3.06 13.68
CA PRO A 23 3.06 3.63 13.03
C PRO A 23 2.83 5.11 13.34
N GLU A 24 3.23 5.55 14.54
CA GLU A 24 3.15 6.97 14.94
C GLU A 24 4.24 7.78 14.24
N ARG A 25 5.49 7.29 14.24
CA ARG A 25 6.60 7.91 13.50
C ARG A 25 6.29 8.10 12.03
N ILE A 26 5.68 7.10 11.37
CA ILE A 26 5.29 7.18 9.95
C ILE A 26 4.28 8.31 9.71
N LYS A 27 3.25 8.43 10.56
CA LYS A 27 2.24 9.50 10.44
C LYS A 27 2.88 10.88 10.55
N ILE A 28 3.82 11.04 11.49
CA ILE A 28 4.52 12.31 11.71
C ILE A 28 5.48 12.59 10.54
N ALA A 29 6.22 11.59 10.05
CA ALA A 29 7.06 11.72 8.86
C ALA A 29 6.27 12.16 7.63
N MET A 30 5.08 11.59 7.39
CA MET A 30 4.18 12.06 6.34
C MET A 30 3.77 13.52 6.55
N ALA A 31 3.52 13.96 7.79
CA ALA A 31 3.22 15.35 8.09
C ALA A 31 4.42 16.27 7.83
N LEU A 32 5.65 15.84 8.19
CA LEU A 32 6.89 16.56 7.89
C LEU A 32 7.07 16.76 6.39
N VAL A 33 6.88 15.73 5.57
CA VAL A 33 6.96 15.84 4.09
C VAL A 33 5.93 16.84 3.55
N ARG A 34 4.69 16.81 4.07
CA ARG A 34 3.62 17.73 3.64
C ARG A 34 3.87 19.20 4.01
N THR A 35 4.85 19.51 4.86
CA THR A 35 5.24 20.91 5.11
C THR A 35 5.88 21.56 3.89
N GLY A 36 6.50 20.76 3.00
CA GLY A 36 7.27 21.26 1.86
C GLY A 36 8.62 21.88 2.23
N ALA A 37 9.00 21.90 3.52
CA ALA A 37 10.26 22.48 3.97
C ALA A 37 11.47 21.63 3.54
N ARG A 38 12.54 22.30 3.12
CA ARG A 38 13.85 21.71 2.83
C ARG A 38 14.73 21.88 4.05
N ASP A 39 14.88 20.81 4.84
CA ASP A 39 15.52 20.85 6.16
C ASP A 39 16.20 19.49 6.42
N ASP A 40 17.46 19.54 6.84
CA ASP A 40 18.29 18.36 7.08
C ASP A 40 17.71 17.45 8.17
N ARG A 41 16.99 18.02 9.13
CA ARG A 41 16.32 17.27 10.20
C ARG A 41 15.14 16.45 9.66
N ILE A 42 14.46 16.94 8.63
CA ILE A 42 13.41 16.17 7.94
C ILE A 42 14.07 15.00 7.21
N LEU A 43 15.12 15.25 6.42
CA LEU A 43 15.83 14.18 5.72
C LEU A 43 16.31 13.10 6.70
N ALA A 44 16.92 13.48 7.82
CA ALA A 44 17.38 12.55 8.85
C ALA A 44 16.23 11.73 9.46
N ALA A 45 15.07 12.36 9.71
CA ALA A 45 13.87 11.67 10.17
C ALA A 45 13.37 10.64 9.15
N LEU A 46 13.38 10.98 7.86
CA LEU A 46 12.95 10.07 6.80
C LEU A 46 13.92 8.90 6.59
N VAL A 47 15.23 9.15 6.64
CA VAL A 47 16.25 8.09 6.59
C VAL A 47 16.09 7.14 7.79
N ARG A 48 15.72 7.65 8.96
CA ARG A 48 15.38 6.81 10.11
C ARG A 48 14.17 5.92 9.84
N VAL A 49 13.08 6.48 9.31
CA VAL A 49 11.89 5.68 8.95
C VAL A 49 12.25 4.62 7.92
N PHE A 50 13.09 4.95 6.94
CA PHE A 50 13.59 4.02 5.95
C PHE A 50 14.33 2.83 6.55
N GLY A 51 15.19 3.06 7.55
CA GLY A 51 15.86 1.96 8.25
C GLY A 51 14.92 1.02 9.02
N GLU A 52 13.74 1.50 9.44
CA GLU A 52 12.74 0.70 10.17
C GLU A 52 11.67 0.07 9.26
N LEU A 53 11.37 0.72 8.12
CA LEU A 53 10.37 0.30 7.14
C LEU A 53 10.89 0.63 5.72
N PRO A 54 11.64 -0.28 5.08
CA PRO A 54 12.31 0.00 3.81
C PRO A 54 11.36 0.44 2.70
N VAL A 55 10.25 -0.28 2.48
CA VAL A 55 9.29 0.05 1.40
C VAL A 55 8.66 1.43 1.62
N GLY A 56 8.08 1.65 2.80
CA GLY A 56 7.40 2.91 3.12
C GLY A 56 8.36 4.10 3.23
N GLY A 57 9.56 3.89 3.79
CA GLY A 57 10.57 4.94 3.89
C GLY A 57 11.18 5.32 2.54
N SER A 58 11.37 4.37 1.63
CA SER A 58 11.80 4.66 0.25
C SER A 58 10.79 5.57 -0.46
N ALA A 59 9.50 5.27 -0.32
CA ALA A 59 8.42 6.09 -0.87
C ALA A 59 8.41 7.52 -0.26
N LEU A 60 8.64 7.64 1.05
CA LEU A 60 8.74 8.94 1.72
C LEU A 60 9.95 9.76 1.25
N LEU A 61 11.13 9.14 1.12
CA LEU A 61 12.34 9.79 0.63
C LEU A 61 12.17 10.26 -0.82
N ALA A 62 11.60 9.41 -1.69
CA ALA A 62 11.32 9.75 -3.08
C ALA A 62 10.26 10.84 -3.24
N THR A 63 9.28 10.91 -2.32
CA THR A 63 8.28 11.99 -2.27
C THR A 63 8.89 13.29 -1.74
N TYR A 64 9.77 13.19 -0.74
CA TYR A 64 10.51 14.33 -0.24
C TYR A 64 11.37 14.93 -1.35
N GLY A 65 12.08 14.11 -2.13
CA GLY A 65 12.74 14.57 -3.35
C GLY A 65 14.11 15.22 -3.12
N ASP A 66 14.78 14.89 -2.02
CA ASP A 66 16.15 15.36 -1.76
C ASP A 66 17.17 14.32 -2.20
N VAL A 67 17.99 14.67 -3.19
CA VAL A 67 18.99 13.78 -3.81
C VAL A 67 20.03 13.25 -2.82
N ARG A 68 20.20 13.92 -1.68
CA ARG A 68 21.12 13.49 -0.61
C ARG A 68 20.70 12.18 0.04
N ALA A 69 19.48 11.68 -0.21
CA ALA A 69 19.04 10.35 0.21
C ALA A 69 19.62 9.19 -0.63
N ILE A 70 20.11 9.45 -1.84
CA ILE A 70 20.55 8.41 -2.78
C ILE A 70 21.66 7.51 -2.18
N PRO A 71 22.70 8.02 -1.49
CA PRO A 71 23.73 7.17 -0.91
C PRO A 71 23.19 6.17 0.12
N ASP A 72 22.18 6.56 0.91
CA ASP A 72 21.56 5.66 1.88
C ASP A 72 20.71 4.58 1.21
N LEU A 73 19.97 4.96 0.15
CA LEU A 73 19.21 4.02 -0.67
C LEU A 73 20.12 3.01 -1.38
N VAL A 74 21.21 3.47 -2.00
CA VAL A 74 22.19 2.59 -2.68
C VAL A 74 22.80 1.61 -1.69
N ARG A 75 23.23 2.08 -0.52
CA ARG A 75 23.80 1.21 0.52
C ARG A 75 22.83 0.13 0.97
N ALA A 76 21.54 0.47 1.07
CA ALA A 76 20.51 -0.50 1.43
C ALA A 76 20.19 -1.48 0.30
N LEU A 77 20.17 -1.04 -0.96
CA LEU A 77 20.00 -1.89 -2.14
C LEU A 77 21.08 -2.98 -2.22
N GLU A 78 22.30 -2.62 -1.84
CA GLU A 78 23.47 -3.50 -1.84
C GLU A 78 23.61 -4.35 -0.56
N SER A 79 22.76 -4.11 0.44
CA SER A 79 22.84 -4.80 1.73
C SER A 79 22.25 -6.21 1.65
N ASP A 80 23.03 -7.21 2.08
CA ASP A 80 22.54 -8.58 2.29
C ASP A 80 21.75 -8.73 3.59
N ASP A 81 21.98 -7.87 4.59
CA ASP A 81 21.22 -7.86 5.85
C ASP A 81 19.74 -7.51 5.62
N LEU A 82 19.46 -6.65 4.64
CA LEU A 82 18.08 -6.31 4.26
C LEU A 82 17.34 -7.54 3.71
N LEU A 83 18.02 -8.34 2.87
CA LEU A 83 17.47 -9.59 2.34
C LEU A 83 17.29 -10.64 3.43
N ALA A 84 18.26 -10.78 4.34
CA ALA A 84 18.21 -11.74 5.44
C ALA A 84 17.05 -11.48 6.42
N LYS A 85 16.60 -10.22 6.53
CA LYS A 85 15.48 -9.83 7.39
C LYS A 85 14.10 -9.98 6.73
N ALA A 86 14.03 -10.26 5.44
CA ALA A 86 12.75 -10.45 4.76
C ALA A 86 12.18 -11.85 5.05
N ASP A 87 10.89 -11.92 5.39
CA ASP A 87 10.22 -13.19 5.73
C ASP A 87 10.11 -14.16 4.54
N CYS A 88 10.14 -13.64 3.31
CA CYS A 88 10.10 -14.45 2.08
C CYS A 88 10.70 -13.69 0.88
N ALA A 89 10.96 -14.42 -0.22
CA ALA A 89 11.54 -13.82 -1.43
C ALA A 89 10.64 -12.75 -2.09
N ILE A 90 9.31 -12.85 -1.95
CA ILE A 90 8.38 -11.82 -2.43
C ILE A 90 8.58 -10.51 -1.67
N CYS A 91 8.67 -10.57 -0.34
CA CYS A 91 8.93 -9.39 0.50
C CYS A 91 10.31 -8.80 0.21
N ALA A 92 11.31 -9.65 -0.03
CA ALA A 92 12.65 -9.21 -0.42
C ALA A 92 12.65 -8.46 -1.76
N ALA A 93 11.94 -8.99 -2.76
CA ALA A 93 11.75 -8.35 -4.06
C ALA A 93 11.07 -6.98 -3.93
N GLU A 94 9.99 -6.90 -3.15
CA GLU A 94 9.27 -5.66 -2.90
C GLU A 94 10.17 -4.59 -2.25
N GLN A 95 10.97 -4.97 -1.26
CA GLN A 95 11.91 -4.06 -0.61
C GLN A 95 12.95 -3.50 -1.58
N LEU A 96 13.62 -4.37 -2.36
CA LEU A 96 14.65 -3.91 -3.29
C LEU A 96 14.05 -3.08 -4.43
N SER A 97 12.89 -3.48 -4.96
CA SER A 97 12.17 -2.75 -6.01
C SER A 97 11.77 -1.34 -5.54
N ALA A 98 11.26 -1.21 -4.31
CA ALA A 98 10.92 0.09 -3.72
C ALA A 98 12.14 1.02 -3.58
N ILE A 99 13.29 0.46 -3.18
CA ILE A 99 14.55 1.22 -3.05
C ILE A 99 15.06 1.66 -4.42
N ALA A 100 15.11 0.73 -5.38
CA ALA A 100 15.52 0.98 -6.75
C ALA A 100 14.68 2.10 -7.39
N HIS A 101 13.35 2.01 -7.25
CA HIS A 101 12.45 3.04 -7.76
C HIS A 101 12.67 4.40 -7.07
N ALA A 102 12.97 4.42 -5.77
CA ALA A 102 13.28 5.67 -5.08
C ALA A 102 14.58 6.32 -5.58
N ILE A 103 15.63 5.52 -5.86
CA ILE A 103 16.88 6.01 -6.44
C ILE A 103 16.63 6.68 -7.79
N GLU A 104 15.92 5.99 -8.69
CA GLU A 104 15.61 6.51 -10.03
C GLU A 104 14.72 7.76 -9.97
N ARG A 105 13.72 7.78 -9.09
CA ARG A 105 12.87 8.96 -8.87
C ARG A 105 13.64 10.19 -8.39
N LEU A 106 14.73 9.99 -7.65
CA LEU A 106 15.61 11.06 -7.19
C LEU A 106 16.66 11.45 -8.25
N GLY A 107 16.61 10.86 -9.46
CA GLY A 107 17.56 11.11 -10.55
C GLY A 107 18.84 10.29 -10.45
N GLY A 108 18.91 9.31 -9.55
CA GLY A 108 19.99 8.34 -9.52
C GLY A 108 19.91 7.33 -10.66
N THR A 109 21.01 6.64 -10.92
CA THR A 109 21.07 5.56 -11.90
C THR A 109 21.57 4.30 -11.23
N LEU A 110 20.99 3.16 -11.61
CA LEU A 110 21.43 1.87 -11.13
C LEU A 110 22.62 1.36 -11.96
N THR A 111 23.53 0.65 -11.32
CA THR A 111 24.61 -0.08 -12.02
C THR A 111 24.09 -1.39 -12.60
N ASP A 112 24.84 -2.00 -13.52
CA ASP A 112 24.49 -3.32 -14.07
C ASP A 112 24.48 -4.41 -12.97
N GLY A 113 25.38 -4.30 -12.00
CA GLY A 113 25.40 -5.20 -10.84
C GLY A 113 24.16 -5.07 -9.97
N GLN A 114 23.67 -3.85 -9.76
CA GLN A 114 22.43 -3.59 -9.00
C GLN A 114 21.20 -4.12 -9.76
N ARG A 115 21.14 -3.91 -11.08
CA ARG A 115 20.08 -4.49 -11.94
C ARG A 115 20.09 -6.01 -11.90
N ALA A 116 21.25 -6.64 -12.05
CA ALA A 116 21.37 -8.09 -11.98
C ALA A 116 20.96 -8.67 -10.61
N ARG A 117 21.21 -7.94 -9.52
CA ARG A 117 20.74 -8.32 -8.17
C ARG A 117 19.22 -8.29 -8.08
N LEU A 118 18.57 -7.23 -8.58
CA LEU A 118 17.11 -7.12 -8.65
C LEU A 118 16.53 -8.28 -9.46
N ASP A 119 17.05 -8.51 -10.67
CA ASP A 119 16.58 -9.59 -11.55
C ASP A 119 16.66 -10.97 -10.90
N ARG A 120 17.71 -11.24 -10.10
CA ARG A 120 17.85 -12.50 -9.39
C ARG A 120 16.74 -12.69 -8.35
N ILE A 121 16.49 -11.68 -7.53
CA ILE A 121 15.48 -11.73 -6.47
C ILE A 121 14.07 -11.78 -7.07
N ASP A 122 13.80 -11.04 -8.14
CA ASP A 122 12.52 -11.09 -8.85
C ASP A 122 12.24 -12.48 -9.43
N ARG A 123 13.25 -13.16 -9.97
CA ARG A 123 13.11 -14.55 -10.45
C ARG A 123 12.82 -15.52 -9.31
N GLU A 124 13.40 -15.31 -8.13
CA GLU A 124 13.13 -16.12 -6.94
C GLU A 124 11.71 -15.87 -6.42
N ALA A 125 11.28 -14.62 -6.34
CA ALA A 125 9.92 -14.25 -5.97
C ALA A 125 8.89 -14.80 -6.97
N ALA A 126 9.17 -14.75 -8.27
CA ALA A 126 8.30 -15.27 -9.31
C ALA A 126 8.05 -16.79 -9.17
N ARG A 127 9.00 -17.55 -8.60
CA ARG A 127 8.79 -18.98 -8.30
C ARG A 127 7.76 -19.21 -7.20
N LEU A 128 7.65 -18.28 -6.25
CA LEU A 128 6.68 -18.36 -5.15
C LEU A 128 5.27 -17.93 -5.57
N TRP A 129 5.15 -17.08 -6.60
CA TRP A 129 3.87 -16.66 -7.17
C TRP A 129 3.39 -17.56 -8.31
N GLN A 130 4.11 -18.64 -8.64
CA GLN A 130 3.61 -19.63 -9.60
C GLN A 130 2.31 -20.23 -9.04
N PRO A 131 1.17 -20.02 -9.71
CA PRO A 131 -0.02 -20.79 -9.41
C PRO A 131 0.35 -22.27 -9.52
N GLY A 132 0.01 -23.07 -8.51
CA GLY A 132 0.14 -24.53 -8.63
C GLY A 132 -0.59 -25.02 -9.89
N PRO A 133 -0.25 -26.20 -10.43
CA PRO A 133 -0.89 -26.74 -11.64
C PRO A 133 -2.43 -26.78 -11.56
N ASP A 134 -2.99 -26.76 -10.35
CA ASP A 134 -4.44 -26.79 -10.08
C ASP A 134 -5.08 -25.40 -9.79
N ALA A 135 -4.31 -24.32 -9.77
CA ALA A 135 -4.81 -22.99 -9.36
C ALA A 135 -5.70 -22.31 -10.42
N PHE A 136 -5.66 -22.80 -11.65
CA PHE A 136 -6.62 -22.45 -12.70
C PHE A 136 -7.37 -23.71 -13.09
N PRO A 137 -8.61 -23.91 -12.60
CA PRO A 137 -9.43 -25.00 -13.12
C PRO A 137 -9.63 -24.77 -14.63
N PRO A 138 -9.70 -25.85 -15.43
CA PRO A 138 -9.91 -25.73 -16.87
C PRO A 138 -11.14 -24.86 -17.15
N GLU A 139 -11.06 -24.02 -18.18
CA GLU A 139 -12.08 -23.01 -18.56
C GLU A 139 -13.51 -23.59 -18.65
N THR A 140 -13.63 -24.90 -18.77
CA THR A 140 -14.88 -25.67 -18.76
C THR A 140 -15.65 -25.62 -17.43
N SER A 141 -15.03 -25.17 -16.32
CA SER A 141 -15.71 -25.06 -15.01
C SER A 141 -16.21 -23.65 -14.67
N ALA A 142 -16.15 -22.69 -15.60
CA ALA A 142 -16.72 -21.36 -15.39
C ALA A 142 -18.24 -21.47 -15.19
N ARG A 143 -18.69 -21.53 -13.92
CA ARG A 143 -20.11 -21.40 -13.58
C ARG A 143 -20.57 -20.06 -14.15
N ARG A 144 -21.42 -20.10 -15.17
CA ARG A 144 -22.04 -18.89 -15.72
C ARG A 144 -22.63 -18.10 -14.55
N PRO A 145 -22.36 -16.79 -14.43
CA PRO A 145 -22.98 -15.99 -13.38
C PRO A 145 -24.50 -16.19 -13.47
N ALA A 146 -25.11 -16.59 -12.36
CA ALA A 146 -26.54 -16.84 -12.32
C ALA A 146 -27.25 -15.58 -12.83
N ARG A 147 -27.98 -15.71 -13.95
CA ARG A 147 -28.76 -14.61 -14.50
C ARG A 147 -29.82 -14.27 -13.46
N ARG A 148 -29.64 -13.16 -12.74
CA ARG A 148 -30.68 -12.68 -11.83
C ARG A 148 -31.90 -12.36 -12.67
N GLU A 149 -33.03 -12.98 -12.34
CA GLU A 149 -34.29 -12.62 -12.97
C GLU A 149 -34.58 -11.14 -12.74
N PRO A 150 -35.26 -10.47 -13.70
CA PRO A 150 -35.61 -9.06 -13.56
C PRO A 150 -36.43 -8.86 -12.29
N ARG A 151 -35.90 -8.11 -11.32
CA ARG A 151 -36.65 -7.77 -10.11
C ARG A 151 -37.76 -6.78 -10.48
N PRO A 152 -38.98 -6.92 -9.91
CA PRO A 152 -40.05 -5.95 -10.12
C PRO A 152 -39.59 -4.52 -9.78
N GLY A 153 -40.01 -3.55 -10.58
CA GLY A 153 -39.72 -2.15 -10.30
C GLY A 153 -40.25 -1.74 -8.93
N ARG A 154 -39.44 -1.08 -8.09
CA ARG A 154 -39.75 -0.76 -6.68
C ARG A 154 -41.13 -0.11 -6.44
N ASN A 155 -41.70 0.59 -7.42
CA ASN A 155 -42.98 1.30 -7.28
C ASN A 155 -44.20 0.58 -7.89
N VAL A 156 -44.03 -0.58 -8.55
CA VAL A 156 -45.15 -1.33 -9.15
C VAL A 156 -45.96 -2.08 -8.09
N PRO A 157 -47.22 -2.47 -8.36
CA PRO A 157 -47.98 -3.36 -7.49
C PRO A 157 -47.21 -4.65 -7.21
N CYS A 158 -47.23 -5.10 -5.96
CA CYS A 158 -46.47 -6.27 -5.53
C CYS A 158 -47.08 -7.55 -6.13
N PRO A 159 -46.27 -8.45 -6.74
CA PRO A 159 -46.78 -9.66 -7.37
C PRO A 159 -47.38 -10.68 -6.39
N CYS A 160 -47.23 -10.50 -5.08
CA CYS A 160 -47.87 -11.34 -4.06
C CYS A 160 -49.38 -11.10 -3.90
N GLY A 161 -49.97 -10.17 -4.67
CA GLY A 161 -51.41 -9.89 -4.63
C GLY A 161 -51.86 -8.98 -3.48
N SER A 162 -50.94 -8.41 -2.69
CA SER A 162 -51.27 -7.57 -1.52
C SER A 162 -51.84 -6.19 -1.86
N GLY A 163 -51.83 -5.77 -3.12
CA GLY A 163 -52.23 -4.43 -3.56
C GLY A 163 -51.25 -3.30 -3.18
N LYS A 164 -50.17 -3.59 -2.42
CA LYS A 164 -49.15 -2.62 -2.01
C LYS A 164 -48.06 -2.46 -3.08
N LYS A 165 -47.32 -1.34 -3.08
CA LYS A 165 -46.12 -1.17 -3.93
C LYS A 165 -45.01 -2.14 -3.50
N TYR A 166 -44.27 -2.72 -4.44
CA TYR A 166 -43.23 -3.73 -4.19
C TYR A 166 -42.22 -3.32 -3.10
N LYS A 167 -41.73 -2.07 -3.12
CA LYS A 167 -40.81 -1.51 -2.09
C LYS A 167 -41.35 -1.46 -0.66
N ARG A 168 -42.67 -1.59 -0.48
CA ARG A 168 -43.37 -1.54 0.82
C ARG A 168 -43.93 -2.91 1.23
N CYS A 169 -43.54 -3.97 0.52
CA CYS A 169 -43.99 -5.33 0.72
C CYS A 169 -42.76 -6.26 0.58
N CYS A 170 -42.77 -7.21 -0.36
CA CYS A 170 -41.77 -8.26 -0.49
C CYS A 170 -40.31 -7.78 -0.71
N ALA A 171 -40.09 -6.50 -1.08
CA ALA A 171 -38.73 -5.97 -1.14
C ALA A 171 -38.08 -5.83 0.25
N LEU A 172 -38.88 -5.66 1.31
CA LEU A 172 -38.38 -5.56 2.68
C LEU A 172 -37.89 -6.94 3.19
N ASP A 173 -38.57 -8.01 2.76
CA ASP A 173 -38.19 -9.39 3.14
C ASP A 173 -36.90 -9.85 2.41
N ALA A 174 -36.67 -9.35 1.19
CA ALA A 174 -35.47 -9.66 0.41
C ALA A 174 -34.18 -9.00 0.94
N ASP A 175 -34.29 -7.89 1.64
CA ASP A 175 -33.15 -7.19 2.25
C ASP A 175 -32.71 -7.82 3.59
N ALA A 176 -33.57 -8.63 4.24
CA ALA A 176 -33.25 -9.36 5.47
C ALA A 176 -32.38 -10.61 5.23
N ALA A 177 -32.40 -11.19 4.02
CA ALA A 177 -31.61 -12.37 3.66
C ALA A 177 -30.15 -12.05 3.26
N GLY A 178 -29.74 -10.77 3.30
CA GLY A 178 -28.38 -10.31 2.99
C GLY A 178 -27.50 -10.04 4.22
N GLN A 179 -28.01 -10.25 5.44
CA GLN A 179 -27.28 -10.07 6.70
C GLN A 179 -27.25 -11.40 7.48
N LEU A 180 -26.60 -12.41 6.92
CA LEU A 180 -26.07 -13.54 7.68
C LEU A 180 -24.58 -13.61 7.36
N HIS A 181 -23.77 -13.21 8.35
CA HIS A 181 -22.33 -13.41 8.40
C HIS A 181 -22.01 -14.90 8.62
#